data_AF-A0A226I4N5-F1
#
_entry.id   AF-A0A226I4N5-F1
#
_cell.length_a   1.000
_cell.length_b   1.000
_cell.length_c   1.000
_cell.angle_alpha   90.00
_cell.angle_beta   90.00
_cell.angle_gamma   90.00
#
_symmetry.space_group_name_H-M   'P 1'
#
loop_
_entity.id
_entity.type
_entity.pdbx_description
1 polymer ?
#
loop_
_entity_poly.entity_id
_entity_poly.type
_entity_poly.pdbx_seq_one_letter_code
_entity_poly.pdbx_strand_id
1 'polypeptide(L)'
;MALKSNNPTNAKINQNFIIRVLENPKENHVKNTKLTSANKLSNYIKDEELKIKLFKKILFGEADKYVFNIRNRLRIEIQSK
;
A
#
# COMPACT_ATOMS: atom_id res chain seq x y z
N MET A 1 -13.66 20.92 2.26
CA MET A 1 -12.61 20.81 3.30
C MET A 1 -12.00 19.42 3.22
N ALA A 2 -10.70 19.28 2.92
CA ALA A 2 -10.05 17.98 2.90
C ALA A 2 -9.81 17.52 4.35
N LEU A 3 -10.47 16.43 4.76
CA LEU A 3 -10.26 15.80 6.06
C LEU A 3 -8.79 15.43 6.22
N LYS A 4 -8.04 16.23 7.00
CA LYS A 4 -6.66 15.89 7.39
C LYS A 4 -6.73 14.56 8.12
N SER A 5 -6.19 13.50 7.51
CA SER A 5 -6.01 12.25 8.21
C SER A 5 -5.10 12.52 9.41
N ASN A 6 -5.60 12.35 10.64
CA ASN A 6 -4.82 12.43 11.89
C ASN A 6 -3.73 11.34 12.02
N ASN A 7 -3.33 10.71 10.90
CA ASN A 7 -2.36 9.64 10.84
C ASN A 7 -1.11 10.14 10.09
N PRO A 8 -0.11 10.71 10.79
CA PRO A 8 1.10 11.27 10.17
C PRO A 8 1.87 10.23 9.35
N THR A 9 1.82 8.96 9.77
CA THR A 9 2.40 7.81 9.06
C THR A 9 1.80 7.64 7.66
N ASN A 10 0.47 7.69 7.54
CA ASN A 10 -0.21 7.54 6.25
C ASN A 10 0.09 8.71 5.32
N ALA A 11 0.21 9.92 5.88
CA ALA A 11 0.56 11.11 5.13
C ALA A 11 2.00 11.03 4.60
N LYS A 12 2.98 10.64 5.45
CA LYS A 12 4.36 10.40 5.04
C LYS A 12 4.46 9.37 3.93
N ILE A 13 3.69 8.29 4.02
CA ILE A 13 3.74 7.23 3.01
C ILE A 13 3.13 7.73 1.69
N ASN A 14 2.00 8.43 1.71
CA ASN A 14 1.43 9.00 0.49
C ASN A 14 2.32 10.08 -0.17
N GLN A 15 3.14 10.77 0.63
CA GLN A 15 4.07 11.78 0.10
C GLN A 15 5.30 11.14 -0.55
N ASN A 16 5.87 10.11 0.07
CA ASN A 16 7.13 9.49 -0.36
C ASN A 16 6.96 8.24 -1.22
N PHE A 17 5.79 7.58 -1.19
CA PHE A 17 5.56 6.30 -1.85
C PHE A 17 4.25 6.28 -2.65
N ILE A 18 4.27 5.60 -3.78
CA ILE A 18 3.13 5.31 -4.66
C ILE A 18 2.63 3.91 -4.35
N ILE A 19 1.38 3.79 -3.91
CA ILE A 19 0.76 2.50 -3.59
C ILE A 19 -0.17 2.09 -4.73
N ARG A 20 0.02 0.87 -5.22
CA ARG A 20 -0.72 0.22 -6.29
C ARG A 20 -1.31 -1.08 -5.78
N VAL A 21 -2.61 -1.27 -5.99
CA VAL A 21 -3.31 -2.51 -5.63
C VAL A 21 -3.68 -3.24 -6.91
N LEU A 22 -3.30 -4.51 -6.98
CA LEU A 22 -3.66 -5.44 -8.02
C LEU A 22 -4.60 -6.50 -7.46
N GLU A 23 -5.84 -6.45 -7.91
CA GLU A 23 -6.83 -7.48 -7.67
C GLU A 23 -6.70 -8.55 -8.77
N ASN A 24 -6.68 -9.83 -8.38
CA ASN A 24 -6.45 -11.00 -9.24
C ASN A 24 -5.14 -10.96 -10.04
N PRO A 25 -3.95 -10.99 -9.40
CA PRO A 25 -2.66 -10.90 -10.09
C PRO A 25 -2.39 -12.06 -11.09
N LYS A 26 -3.15 -13.17 -11.01
CA LYS A 26 -3.05 -14.30 -11.94
C LYS A 26 -3.78 -14.10 -13.27
N GLU A 27 -4.86 -13.34 -13.26
CA GLU A 27 -5.66 -13.05 -14.47
C GLU A 27 -5.48 -11.63 -14.97
N ASN A 28 -5.09 -10.71 -14.08
CA ASN A 28 -5.11 -9.29 -14.36
C ASN A 28 -3.70 -8.81 -14.69
N HIS A 29 -3.53 -8.23 -15.88
CA HIS A 29 -2.27 -7.64 -16.32
C HIS A 29 -1.82 -6.53 -15.35
N VAL A 30 -0.51 -6.38 -15.14
CA VAL A 30 0.11 -5.40 -14.21
C VAL A 30 -0.37 -3.95 -14.45
N LYS A 31 -0.86 -3.67 -15.67
CA LYS A 31 -1.45 -2.38 -16.08
C LYS A 31 -2.81 -2.07 -15.42
N ASN A 32 -3.53 -3.06 -14.90
CA ASN A 32 -4.80 -2.88 -14.17
C ASN A 32 -4.59 -2.62 -12.67
N THR A 33 -3.41 -2.12 -12.28
CA THR A 33 -3.16 -1.70 -10.90
C THR A 33 -3.93 -0.43 -10.58
N LYS A 34 -4.75 -0.47 -9.53
CA LYS A 34 -5.44 0.72 -9.02
C LYS A 34 -4.50 1.49 -8.10
N LEU A 35 -4.27 2.76 -8.41
CA LEU A 35 -3.52 3.66 -7.56
C LEU A 35 -4.37 3.97 -6.32
N THR A 36 -3.81 3.72 -5.15
CA THR A 36 -4.50 3.91 -3.88
C THR A 36 -3.63 4.71 -2.91
N SER A 37 -4.25 5.16 -1.83
CA SER A 37 -3.56 5.87 -0.75
C SER A 37 -3.38 4.93 0.45
N ALA A 38 -2.40 5.18 1.31
CA ALA A 38 -2.15 4.42 2.54
C ALA A 38 -3.39 4.32 3.44
N ASN A 39 -4.22 5.37 3.44
CA ASN A 39 -5.48 5.36 4.18
C ASN A 39 -6.48 4.34 3.59
N LYS A 40 -6.65 4.34 2.26
CA LYS A 40 -7.50 3.35 1.58
C LYS A 40 -6.90 1.94 1.64
N LEU A 41 -5.57 1.82 1.60
CA LEU A 41 -4.84 0.56 1.77
C LEU A 41 -5.20 -0.14 3.08
N SER A 42 -5.34 0.65 4.15
CA SER A 42 -5.77 0.16 5.46
C SER A 42 -7.14 -0.51 5.41
N ASN A 43 -8.00 -0.13 4.46
CA ASN A 43 -9.31 -0.76 4.27
C ASN A 43 -9.23 -2.09 3.51
N TYR A 44 -8.19 -2.28 2.69
CA TYR A 44 -7.93 -3.54 2.00
C TYR A 44 -7.30 -4.60 2.92
N ILE A 45 -6.48 -4.14 3.87
CA ILE A 45 -5.83 -4.99 4.86
C ILE A 45 -6.71 -4.99 6.11
N LYS A 46 -7.62 -5.97 6.22
CA LYS A 46 -8.45 -6.16 7.44
C LYS A 46 -7.64 -6.55 8.69
N ASP A 47 -6.37 -6.87 8.51
CA ASP A 47 -5.49 -7.45 9.53
C ASP A 47 -4.53 -6.37 10.04
N GLU A 48 -4.75 -5.91 11.27
CA GLU A 48 -4.06 -4.73 11.80
C GLU A 48 -2.55 -4.98 12.01
N GLU A 49 -2.17 -6.21 12.37
CA GLU A 49 -0.77 -6.59 12.51
C GLU A 49 -0.03 -6.53 11.16
N LEU A 50 -0.60 -7.11 10.11
CA LEU A 50 -0.05 -7.05 8.75
C LEU A 50 0.12 -5.61 8.26
N LYS A 51 -0.85 -4.74 8.56
CA LYS A 51 -0.80 -3.32 8.24
C LYS A 51 0.39 -2.64 8.92
N ILE A 52 0.56 -2.82 10.22
CA ILE A 52 1.68 -2.23 10.97
C ILE A 52 3.02 -2.76 10.44
N LYS A 53 3.09 -4.07 10.14
CA LYS A 53 4.29 -4.71 9.60
C LYS A 53 4.66 -4.16 8.23
N LEU A 54 3.67 -3.97 7.34
CA LEU A 54 3.87 -3.32 6.04
C LEU A 54 4.41 -1.91 6.24
N PHE A 55 3.71 -1.08 7.01
CA PHE A 55 4.07 0.32 7.19
C PHE A 55 5.44 0.49 7.82
N LYS A 56 5.80 -0.30 8.83
CA LYS A 56 7.16 -0.31 9.36
C LYS A 56 8.17 -0.72 8.28
N LYS A 57 7.89 -1.78 7.52
CA LYS A 57 8.82 -2.26 6.49
C LYS A 57 9.07 -1.24 5.38
N ILE A 58 8.07 -0.44 5.01
CA ILE A 58 8.20 0.60 3.99
C ILE A 58 8.89 1.85 4.57
N LEU A 59 8.61 2.21 5.83
CA LEU A 59 9.19 3.40 6.47
C LEU A 59 10.64 3.22 6.91
N PHE A 60 10.99 2.02 7.35
CA PHE A 60 12.34 1.68 7.81
C PHE A 60 13.17 0.96 6.76
N GLY A 61 12.52 0.45 5.72
CA GLY A 61 13.24 -0.25 4.66
C GLY A 61 13.76 0.73 3.61
N GLU A 62 14.89 0.37 3.02
CA GLU A 62 15.62 1.19 2.04
C GLU A 62 15.33 0.79 0.59
N ALA A 63 14.32 -0.05 0.35
CA ALA A 63 14.04 -0.56 -0.99
C ALA A 63 13.14 0.40 -1.76
N ASP A 64 13.50 0.67 -3.02
CA ASP A 64 12.69 1.48 -3.94
C ASP A 64 11.35 0.83 -4.28
N LYS A 65 11.22 -0.48 -4.09
CA LYS A 65 10.01 -1.23 -4.45
C LYS A 65 9.72 -2.36 -3.47
N TYR A 66 8.51 -2.34 -2.94
CA TYR A 66 7.97 -3.40 -2.10
C TYR A 66 6.77 -4.05 -2.78
N VAL A 67 6.75 -5.38 -2.76
CA VAL A 67 5.61 -6.18 -3.22
C VAL A 67 5.13 -7.03 -2.06
N PHE A 68 3.85 -6.87 -1.73
CA PHE A 68 3.17 -7.62 -0.68
C PHE A 68 2.01 -8.39 -1.29
N ASN A 69 2.08 -9.71 -1.24
CA ASN A 69 0.95 -10.58 -1.53
C ASN A 69 0.17 -10.80 -0.24
N ILE A 70 -0.94 -10.09 -0.06
CA ILE A 70 -1.78 -10.24 1.15
C ILE A 70 -2.66 -11.48 1.03
N ARG A 71 -3.23 -11.72 -0.16
CA ARG A 71 -4.14 -12.85 -0.43
C ARG A 71 -3.86 -13.41 -1.81
N ASN A 72 -4.34 -14.63 -2.08
CA ASN A 72 -4.21 -15.29 -3.40
C ASN A 72 -4.72 -14.41 -4.57
N ARG A 73 -5.64 -13.48 -4.29
CA ARG A 73 -6.23 -12.54 -5.24
C ARG A 73 -5.88 -11.07 -4.99
N LEU A 74 -5.02 -10.74 -4.03
CA LEU A 74 -4.70 -9.35 -3.68
C LEU A 74 -3.20 -9.17 -3.52
N ARG A 75 -2.62 -8.41 -4.45
CA ARG A 75 -1.23 -7.98 -4.42
C ARG A 75 -1.17 -6.47 -4.27
N ILE A 76 -0.28 -6.00 -3.41
CA ILE A 76 -0.04 -4.60 -3.13
C ILE A 76 1.40 -4.32 -3.53
N GLU A 77 1.59 -3.33 -4.38
CA GLU A 77 2.89 -2.89 -4.85
C GLU A 77 3.10 -1.45 -4.39
N ILE A 78 4.22 -1.19 -3.74
CA ILE A 78 4.54 0.12 -3.16
C ILE A 78 5.89 0.50 -3.72
N GLN A 79 5.95 1.65 -4.39
CA GLN A 79 7.16 2.14 -5.00
C GLN A 79 7.53 3.47 -4.37
N SER A 80 8.80 3.68 -4.05
CA SER A 80 9.30 5.00 -3.69
C SER A 80 9.14 5.96 -4.87
N LYS A 81 8.86 7.23 -4.57
CA LYS A 81 8.73 8.28 -5.57
C LYS A 81 10.07 8.76 -6.09
#